data_AF-A0A3L9YX46-F1
#
_entry.id   AF-A0A3L9YX46-F1
#
_cell.length_a   1.000
_cell.length_b   1.000
_cell.length_c   1.000
_cell.angle_alpha   90.00
_cell.angle_beta   90.00
_cell.angle_gamma   90.00
#
_symmetry.space_group_name_H-M   'P 1'
#
loop_
_entity.id
_entity.type
_entity.pdbx_description
1 polymer ?
#
loop_
_entity_poly.entity_id
_entity_poly.type
_entity_poly.pdbx_seq_one_letter_code
_entity_poly.pdbx_strand_id
1 'polypeptide(L)' 'MEEYLVTITCEDISIFKTIIKENGRILEKCKGSPVKYYCFNAVLSKTAIEKIRHFAHVEIKETLISK' A
#
# COMPACT_ATOMS: atom_id res chain seq x y z
N MET A 1 17.18 7.11 3.72
CA MET A 1 16.25 5.97 3.94
C MET A 1 15.37 5.97 2.72
N GLU A 2 15.39 4.90 1.93
CA GLU A 2 14.66 4.86 0.67
C GLU A 2 13.15 4.78 0.93
N GLU A 3 12.42 5.77 0.45
CA GLU A 3 10.96 5.85 0.56
C GLU A 3 10.31 5.61 -0.80
N TYR A 4 9.22 4.85 -0.80
CA TYR A 4 8.50 4.46 -1.99
C TYR A 4 7.05 4.92 -1.87
N LEU A 5 6.59 5.65 -2.88
CA LEU A 5 5.17 5.90 -3.07
C LEU A 5 4.55 4.67 -3.70
N VAL A 6 3.62 4.04 -3.01
CA VAL A 6 2.92 2.85 -3.48
C VAL A 6 1.44 3.10 -3.64
N THR A 7 0.88 2.58 -4.72
CA THR A 7 -0.56 2.42 -4.89
C THR A 7 -0.91 0.96 -4.62
N ILE A 8 -1.71 0.72 -3.59
CA ILE A 8 -2.11 -0.62 -3.15
C ILE A 8 -3.58 -0.79 -3.47
N THR A 9 -3.91 -1.87 -4.19
CA THR A 9 -5.29 -2.31 -4.44
C THR A 9 -5.49 -3.68 -3.85
N CYS A 10 -6.47 -3.84 -2.96
CA CYS A 10 -6.72 -5.09 -2.25
C CYS A 10 -8.20 -5.29 -1.90
N GLU A 11 -8.67 -6.52 -1.79
CA GLU A 11 -10.04 -6.82 -1.33
C GLU A 11 -10.14 -6.80 0.21
N ASP A 12 -9.02 -7.01 0.90
CA ASP A 12 -8.98 -7.13 2.35
C ASP A 12 -8.52 -5.82 3.02
N ILE A 13 -9.35 -5.28 3.90
CA ILE A 13 -9.04 -4.03 4.62
C ILE A 13 -7.97 -4.21 5.70
N SER A 14 -7.64 -5.43 6.12
CA SER A 14 -6.61 -5.69 7.15
C SER A 14 -5.22 -5.27 6.68
N ILE A 15 -5.00 -5.19 5.37
CA ILE A 15 -3.76 -4.67 4.78
C ILE A 15 -3.52 -3.21 5.20
N PHE A 16 -4.56 -2.41 5.40
CA PHE A 16 -4.41 -1.06 5.96
C PHE A 16 -3.82 -1.08 7.36
N LYS A 17 -4.22 -2.03 8.21
CA LYS A 17 -3.67 -2.16 9.56
C LYS A 17 -2.18 -2.47 9.52
N THR A 18 -1.76 -3.34 8.61
CA THR A 18 -0.33 -3.64 8.39
C THR A 18 0.44 -2.39 7.98
N ILE A 19 -0.11 -1.59 7.07
CA ILE A 19 0.54 -0.38 6.57
C ILE A 19 0.72 0.66 7.67
N ILE A 20 -0.32 0.92 8.45
CA ILE A 20 -0.24 1.84 9.60
C ILE A 20 0.79 1.32 10.62
N LYS A 21 0.80 0.01 10.88
CA LYS A 21 1.73 -0.63 11.82
C LYS A 21 3.19 -0.52 11.37
N GLU A 22 3.45 -0.59 10.07
CA GLU A 22 4.80 -0.47 9.48
C GLU A 22 5.25 1.00 9.32
N ASN A 23 4.65 1.95 10.04
CA ASN A 23 4.87 3.40 9.90
C ASN A 23 4.57 3.92 8.48
N GLY A 24 3.70 3.24 7.74
CA GLY A 24 3.24 3.69 6.44
C GLY A 24 2.35 4.91 6.56
N ARG A 25 2.62 5.92 5.75
CA ARG A 25 1.76 7.11 5.62
C ARG A 25 0.75 6.86 4.52
N ILE A 26 -0.51 6.64 4.88
CA ILE A 26 -1.61 6.57 3.91
C ILE A 26 -1.89 8.01 3.44
N LEU A 27 -1.79 8.24 2.13
CA LEU A 27 -1.95 9.56 1.53
C LEU A 27 -3.40 9.81 1.11
N GLU A 28 -4.01 8.88 0.37
CA GLU A 28 -5.35 9.06 -0.17
C GLU A 28 -6.00 7.73 -0.56
N LYS A 29 -7.33 7.61 -0.37
CA LYS A 29 -8.12 6.51 -0.93
C LYS A 29 -8.41 6.80 -2.40
N CYS A 30 -7.99 5.94 -3.32
CA CYS A 30 -8.27 6.13 -4.75
C CYS A 30 -9.80 6.13 -4.96
N LYS A 31 -10.33 7.18 -5.58
CA LYS A 31 -11.73 7.20 -6.03
C LYS A 31 -11.84 6.35 -7.31
N GLY A 32 -12.72 5.35 -7.31
CA GLY A 32 -13.03 4.56 -8.50
C GLY A 32 -12.79 3.05 -8.40
N SER A 33 -12.36 2.52 -7.25
CA SER A 33 -12.31 1.06 -7.08
C SER A 33 -13.71 0.45 -7.05
N PRO A 34 -13.91 -0.74 -7.64
CA PRO A 34 -15.16 -1.48 -7.49
C PRO A 34 -15.47 -1.67 -6.01
N VAL A 35 -16.76 -1.77 -5.63
CA VAL A 35 -17.23 -1.83 -4.23
C VAL A 35 -16.51 -2.90 -3.37
N LYS A 36 -15.93 -3.94 -4.01
CA LYS A 36 -15.20 -5.03 -3.37
C LYS A 36 -13.69 -4.77 -3.16
N TYR A 37 -13.11 -3.76 -3.79
CA TYR A 37 -11.67 -3.48 -3.74
C TYR A 37 -11.42 -2.13 -3.07
N TYR A 38 -10.42 -2.10 -2.19
CA TYR A 38 -9.86 -0.91 -1.60
C TYR A 38 -8.61 -0.52 -2.39
N CYS A 39 -8.57 0.69 -2.94
CA CYS A 39 -7.34 1.29 -3.49
C CYS A 39 -6.94 2.49 -2.66
N PHE A 40 -5.65 2.62 -2.40
CA PHE A 40 -5.09 3.76 -1.70
C PHE A 40 -3.61 3.93 -2.00
N ASN A 41 -3.15 5.17 -1.88
CA ASN A 41 -1.75 5.52 -1.98
C ASN A 41 -1.13 5.58 -0.58
N ALA A 42 0.07 5.04 -0.43
CA ALA A 42 0.83 5.09 0.81
C ALA A 42 2.32 5.31 0.53
N VAL A 43 3.03 5.93 1.48
CA VAL A 43 4.50 5.94 1.49
C VAL A 43 4.99 4.83 2.40
N LEU A 44 5.79 3.93 1.85
CA LEU A 44 6.31 2.75 2.53
C LEU A 44 7.81 2.57 2.29
N SER A 45 8.46 1.85 3.22
CA SER A 45 9.80 1.33 3.01
C SER A 45 9.74 0.03 2.19
N LYS A 46 10.86 -0.34 1.57
CA LYS A 46 10.97 -1.58 0.79
C LYS A 46 10.55 -2.82 1.59
N THR A 47 10.96 -2.91 2.86
CA THR A 47 10.59 -4.01 3.76
C THR A 47 9.08 -4.11 3.99
N ALA A 48 8.39 -2.98 4.13
CA ALA A 48 6.95 -2.97 4.31
C ALA A 48 6.21 -3.41 3.04
N ILE A 49 6.70 -3.00 1.86
CA ILE A 49 6.15 -3.43 0.56
C ILE A 49 6.24 -4.94 0.40
N GLU A 50 7.40 -5.54 0.71
CA GLU A 50 7.57 -6.98 0.60
C GLU A 50 6.59 -7.73 1.52
N LYS A 51 6.40 -7.26 2.76
CA LYS A 51 5.39 -7.84 3.67
C LYS A 51 3.97 -7.80 3.10
N ILE A 52 3.59 -6.68 2.46
CA ILE A 52 2.23 -6.52 1.89
C ILE A 52 2.07 -7.36 0.62
N ARG A 53 3.15 -7.57 -0.14
CA ARG A 53 3.15 -8.39 -1.36
C ARG A 53 2.89 -9.88 -1.08
N HIS A 54 3.10 -10.35 0.15
CA HIS A 54 2.75 -11.71 0.56
C HIS A 54 1.25 -11.94 0.75
N PHE A 55 0.44 -10.89 0.84
CA PHE A 55 -1.01 -11.04 0.95
C PHE A 55 -1.59 -11.44 -0.41
N ALA A 56 -2.47 -12.44 -0.40
CA ALA A 56 -3.17 -12.86 -1.60
C ALA A 56 -4.09 -11.73 -2.11
N HIS A 57 -4.25 -11.64 -3.43
CA HIS A 57 -5.14 -10.66 -4.08
C HIS A 57 -4.80 -9.21 -3.77
N VAL A 58 -3.50 -8.91 -3.68
CA VAL A 58 -2.98 -7.55 -3.57
C VAL A 58 -2.19 -7.18 -4.81
N GLU A 59 -2.55 -6.05 -5.41
CA GLU A 59 -1.75 -5.41 -6.43
C GLU A 59 -1.04 -4.19 -5.83
N ILE A 60 0.28 -4.12 -6.02
CA ILE A 60 1.11 -3.01 -5.55
C ILE A 60 1.86 -2.41 -6.72
N LYS A 61 1.66 -1.11 -6.96
CA LYS A 61 2.50 -0.33 -7.87
C LYS A 61 3.37 0.59 -7.04
N GLU A 62 4.69 0.37 -7.05
CA GLU A 62 5.65 1.17 -6.29
C GLU A 62 6.45 2.12 -7.19
N THR A 63 6.71 3.32 -6.70
CA THR A 63 7.58 4.32 -7.33
C THR A 63 8.55 4.83 -6.27
N LEU A 64 9.86 4.75 -6.55
CA LEU A 64 10.87 5.30 -5.66
C LEU A 64 10.76 6.84 -5.64
N ILE A 65 10.58 7.43 -4.46
CA ILE A 65 10.41 8.88 -4.30
C ILE A 65 11.56 9.56 -3.52
N SER A 66 12.43 8.79 -2.87
CA SER A 66 13.57 9.35 -2.13
C SER A 66 14.71 8.33 -1.98
N LYS A 67 15.97 8.79 -2.02
CA LYS A 67 17.22 8.00 -1.92
C LYS A 67 17.99 8.38 -0.65
#